data_AF-A0A0B7F4E9-F1
#
_entry.id   AF-A0A0B7F4E9-F1
#
_cell.length_a   1.000
_cell.length_b   1.000
_cell.length_c   1.000
_cell.angle_alpha   90.00
_cell.angle_beta   90.00
_cell.angle_gamma   90.00
#
_symmetry.space_group_name_H-M   'P 1'
#
loop_
_entity.id
_entity.type
_entity.pdbx_description
1 polymer ?
#
loop_
_entity_poly.entity_id
_entity_poly.type
_entity_poly.pdbx_seq_one_letter_code
_entity_poly.pdbx_strand_id
1 'polypeptide(L)'
;MTLTQTTSTLNKRPKSPIEADYTTNATHIKRPRRGTLASGVSESKQIALAHSGIKPSGNLLLNPSSSIRRRGLGFFDKISDALLLGIISLLDAKDVLFLGSCSKALFAYCAHQPIWKDLFIRAANGRLDGWAGTWRKTYLQEFTPTGSPKRSGDRCMRPTPTVDCTGLFSDELYQPYLCANTDLERYFYPRNSRDATSRLNMVRIEAESMANEFASSSSEPFIVTNALKHLGWPAFCSVDSQGKPSWDASNLLQKYSDVLFRAEAFDCTLQTYCDYAESCPEDDAPLYLFDSRFVEKTVMGADYTPPSFLSEDLFQLMGDKRPDYRWLVSCFASLSTCHDH
;
A
#
# COMPACT_ATOMS: atom_id res chain seq x y z
N MET A 1 65.57 -16.84 -5.74
CA MET A 1 66.34 -16.46 -4.53
C MET A 1 66.20 -14.96 -4.38
N THR A 2 65.68 -14.38 -3.29
CA THR A 2 65.19 -14.98 -2.02
C THR A 2 64.07 -14.08 -1.45
N LEU A 3 63.28 -14.57 -0.49
CA LEU A 3 62.17 -13.81 0.11
C LEU A 3 62.65 -12.63 0.96
N THR A 4 61.78 -11.63 1.13
CA THR A 4 61.80 -10.68 2.25
C THR A 4 60.49 -10.74 3.03
N GLN A 5 60.61 -10.77 4.36
CA GLN A 5 59.53 -10.54 5.31
C GLN A 5 59.80 -9.23 6.05
N THR A 6 58.76 -8.56 6.54
CA THR A 6 58.89 -7.53 7.59
C THR A 6 57.68 -7.59 8.53
N THR A 7 57.88 -7.16 9.78
CA THR A 7 57.07 -7.57 10.93
C THR A 7 56.24 -6.44 11.54
N SER A 8 55.30 -6.82 12.43
CA SER A 8 54.42 -5.92 13.15
C SER A 8 55.02 -5.37 14.45
N THR A 9 54.45 -4.27 14.96
CA THR A 9 54.68 -3.77 16.32
C THR A 9 53.36 -3.40 17.01
N LEU A 10 53.28 -3.70 18.31
CA LEU A 10 52.21 -3.24 19.21
C LEU A 10 52.68 -1.98 19.95
N ASN A 11 51.73 -1.19 20.47
CA ASN A 11 52.00 -0.21 21.51
C ASN A 11 50.94 -0.25 22.63
N LYS A 12 51.30 0.11 23.86
CA LYS A 12 50.48 -0.09 25.08
C LYS A 12 50.87 0.88 26.21
N ARG A 13 49.86 1.34 26.97
CA ARG A 13 49.94 1.89 28.36
C ARG A 13 50.64 3.28 28.49
N PRO A 14 50.53 4.03 29.63
CA PRO A 14 50.38 3.61 31.04
C PRO A 14 49.17 4.19 31.84
N LYS A 15 49.27 4.24 33.18
CA LYS A 15 48.23 4.54 34.20
C LYS A 15 48.85 5.23 35.45
N SER A 16 47.99 5.79 36.32
CA SER A 16 48.11 5.93 37.82
C SER A 16 48.98 7.07 38.40
N PRO A 17 48.93 7.39 39.73
CA PRO A 17 48.00 7.01 40.84
C PRO A 17 47.51 8.25 41.70
N ILE A 18 47.06 8.02 42.97
CA ILE A 18 46.89 8.96 44.12
C ILE A 18 45.51 9.70 44.15
N GLU A 19 44.55 9.57 45.11
CA GLU A 19 44.39 8.92 46.45
C GLU A 19 44.90 9.76 47.67
N ALA A 20 44.19 10.03 48.79
CA ALA A 20 42.84 9.69 49.34
C ALA A 20 42.11 10.98 49.89
N ASP A 21 41.39 11.16 51.02
CA ASP A 21 40.99 10.40 52.24
C ASP A 21 39.78 11.08 53.00
N TYR A 22 39.47 10.66 54.24
CA TYR A 22 38.54 11.18 55.31
C TYR A 22 37.07 10.68 55.39
N THR A 23 36.59 10.57 56.65
CA THR A 23 35.32 9.93 57.09
C THR A 23 34.54 10.86 58.06
N THR A 24 33.20 10.81 58.22
CA THR A 24 32.45 9.77 58.97
C THR A 24 30.91 10.00 58.93
N ASN A 25 30.14 8.94 59.21
CA ASN A 25 28.82 8.88 59.88
C ASN A 25 27.67 9.87 59.53
N ALA A 26 26.63 9.35 58.86
CA ALA A 26 25.23 9.79 59.06
C ALA A 26 24.21 8.65 58.80
N THR A 27 23.13 8.66 59.57
CA THR A 27 22.10 7.62 59.81
C THR A 27 21.27 7.13 58.61
N HIS A 28 20.70 5.92 58.74
CA HIS A 28 19.73 5.33 57.81
C HIS A 28 18.49 6.21 57.56
N ILE A 29 18.15 6.44 56.29
CA ILE A 29 16.77 6.76 55.86
C ILE A 29 16.37 5.80 54.73
N LYS A 30 15.39 4.93 54.98
CA LYS A 30 14.79 4.05 53.96
C LYS A 30 13.91 4.90 53.03
N ARG A 31 14.32 5.13 51.78
CA ARG A 31 13.40 5.69 50.76
C ARG A 31 12.31 4.65 50.44
N PRO A 32 11.01 5.02 50.44
CA PRO A 32 9.94 4.10 50.08
C PRO A 32 9.97 3.79 48.58
N ARG A 33 9.62 2.55 48.21
CA ARG A 33 9.27 2.22 46.82
C ARG A 33 8.02 3.03 46.45
N ARG A 34 8.15 4.04 45.58
CA ARG A 34 6.99 4.67 44.96
C ARG A 34 6.37 3.69 43.97
N GLY A 35 5.05 3.59 43.98
CA GLY A 35 4.31 2.50 43.35
C GLY A 35 4.42 2.45 41.83
N THR A 36 4.10 1.27 41.32
CA THR A 36 3.85 0.94 39.91
C THR A 36 3.11 2.07 39.19
N LEU A 37 3.80 2.82 38.31
CA LEU A 37 3.09 3.38 37.16
C LEU A 37 2.73 2.19 36.29
N ALA A 38 1.43 1.91 36.16
CA ALA A 38 0.94 0.99 35.15
C ALA A 38 1.33 1.59 33.79
N SER A 39 2.32 0.99 33.12
CA SER A 39 2.55 1.25 31.71
C SER A 39 1.29 0.83 30.97
N GLY A 40 0.50 1.81 30.54
CA GLY A 40 -0.65 1.59 29.69
C GLY A 40 -0.21 0.99 28.37
N VAL A 41 -0.08 -0.34 28.34
CA VAL A 41 -0.13 -1.10 27.09
C VAL A 41 -1.50 -0.75 26.52
N SER A 42 -1.50 0.09 25.49
CA SER A 42 -2.68 0.25 24.67
C SER A 42 -2.95 -1.13 24.08
N GLU A 43 -3.99 -1.80 24.58
CA GLU A 43 -4.51 -2.98 23.95
C GLU A 43 -4.98 -2.56 22.57
N SER A 44 -4.12 -2.78 21.57
CA SER A 44 -4.49 -2.77 20.18
C SER A 44 -5.59 -3.82 20.03
N LYS A 45 -6.84 -3.36 20.07
CA LYS A 45 -8.04 -4.18 19.81
C LYS A 45 -7.71 -5.08 18.63
N GLN A 46 -7.76 -6.40 18.83
CA GLN A 46 -7.53 -7.34 17.75
C GLN A 46 -8.68 -7.24 16.76
N ILE A 47 -8.52 -6.34 15.79
CA ILE A 47 -9.33 -6.27 14.58
C ILE A 47 -9.24 -7.65 13.91
N ALA A 48 -10.38 -8.15 13.46
CA ALA A 48 -10.61 -9.58 13.28
C ALA A 48 -9.62 -10.22 12.29
N LEU A 49 -9.00 -11.34 12.71
CA LEU A 49 -8.27 -12.34 11.89
C LEU A 49 -7.74 -11.80 10.55
N ALA A 50 -6.84 -10.82 10.62
CA ALA A 50 -6.50 -9.94 9.49
C ALA A 50 -5.94 -10.62 8.22
N HIS A 51 -5.64 -11.91 8.30
CA HIS A 51 -5.33 -12.78 7.16
C HIS A 51 -5.73 -14.24 7.45
N SER A 52 -6.95 -14.45 7.93
CA SER A 52 -7.53 -15.77 8.29
C SER A 52 -6.68 -16.64 9.26
N GLY A 53 -5.70 -16.08 9.96
CA GLY A 53 -4.81 -16.83 10.87
C GLY A 53 -3.63 -17.55 10.18
N ILE A 54 -3.46 -17.36 8.87
CA ILE A 54 -2.35 -17.92 8.06
C ILE A 54 -1.03 -17.20 8.43
N LYS A 55 0.09 -17.90 8.31
CA LYS A 55 1.44 -17.41 8.69
C LYS A 55 2.50 -17.82 7.66
N PRO A 56 3.66 -17.13 7.60
CA PRO A 56 4.76 -17.53 6.71
C PRO A 56 5.33 -18.90 7.08
N SER A 57 6.00 -19.55 6.12
CA SER A 57 6.47 -20.95 6.22
C SER A 57 7.42 -21.17 7.39
N GLY A 58 8.27 -20.18 7.72
CA GLY A 58 9.23 -20.25 8.83
C GLY A 58 8.59 -20.54 10.19
N ASN A 59 7.30 -20.22 10.40
CA ASN A 59 6.59 -20.56 11.64
C ASN A 59 6.40 -22.09 11.83
N LEU A 60 6.48 -22.88 10.75
CA LEU A 60 6.42 -24.35 10.81
C LEU A 60 7.60 -24.94 11.61
N LEU A 61 8.77 -24.28 11.58
CA LEU A 61 9.95 -24.70 12.37
C LEU A 61 9.70 -24.61 13.88
N LEU A 62 8.82 -23.72 14.31
CA LEU A 62 8.49 -23.48 15.72
C LEU A 62 7.30 -24.30 16.20
N ASN A 63 6.35 -24.63 15.30
CA ASN A 63 5.10 -25.33 15.63
C ASN A 63 4.73 -26.37 14.55
N PRO A 64 5.55 -27.41 14.31
CA PRO A 64 5.31 -28.36 13.21
C PRO A 64 4.01 -29.19 13.41
N SER A 65 3.63 -29.43 14.66
CA SER A 65 2.46 -30.24 15.03
C SER A 65 1.11 -29.55 14.84
N SER A 66 1.06 -28.23 14.62
CA SER A 66 -0.19 -27.50 14.32
C SER A 66 -0.49 -27.37 12.82
N SER A 67 0.39 -27.91 11.95
CA SER A 67 0.23 -27.79 10.50
C SER A 67 -1.02 -28.50 9.98
N ILE A 68 -1.98 -27.72 9.44
CA ILE A 68 -3.19 -28.27 8.83
C ILE A 68 -3.00 -28.70 7.37
N ARG A 69 -1.85 -28.34 6.75
CA ARG A 69 -1.58 -28.52 5.30
C ARG A 69 -1.91 -29.94 4.83
N ARG A 70 -1.22 -30.95 5.36
CA ARG A 70 -1.34 -32.35 4.92
C ARG A 70 -2.73 -32.94 5.12
N ARG A 71 -3.42 -32.55 6.20
CA ARG A 71 -4.79 -32.98 6.48
C ARG A 71 -5.82 -32.28 5.58
N GLY A 72 -5.58 -31.03 5.18
CA GLY A 72 -6.50 -30.23 4.37
C GLY A 72 -6.29 -30.38 2.85
N LEU A 73 -5.04 -30.54 2.40
CA LEU A 73 -4.70 -30.67 0.99
C LEU A 73 -4.70 -32.14 0.51
N GLY A 74 -4.50 -33.11 1.40
CA GLY A 74 -4.52 -34.54 1.05
C GLY A 74 -3.46 -34.88 0.01
N PHE A 75 -3.87 -35.26 -1.21
CA PHE A 75 -2.94 -35.52 -2.31
C PHE A 75 -2.22 -34.27 -2.82
N PHE A 76 -2.83 -33.08 -2.69
CA PHE A 76 -2.22 -31.80 -3.09
C PHE A 76 -1.13 -31.33 -2.13
N ASP A 77 -0.94 -31.97 -0.97
CA ASP A 77 0.12 -31.65 0.02
C ASP A 77 1.53 -31.67 -0.58
N LYS A 78 1.73 -32.48 -1.63
CA LYS A 78 3.00 -32.63 -2.38
C LYS A 78 3.30 -31.49 -3.36
N ILE A 79 2.33 -30.61 -3.62
CA ILE A 79 2.48 -29.50 -4.57
C ILE A 79 2.93 -28.25 -3.79
N SER A 80 3.82 -27.45 -4.38
CA SER A 80 4.21 -26.15 -3.81
C SER A 80 3.08 -25.13 -3.90
N ASP A 81 3.13 -24.10 -3.07
CA ASP A 81 2.04 -23.12 -2.97
C ASP A 81 1.84 -22.34 -4.28
N ALA A 82 2.91 -21.86 -4.92
CA ALA A 82 2.85 -21.19 -6.22
C ALA A 82 2.23 -22.08 -7.32
N LEU A 83 2.55 -23.38 -7.34
CA LEU A 83 1.96 -24.32 -8.31
C LEU A 83 0.49 -24.63 -8.00
N LEU A 84 0.11 -24.72 -6.71
CA LEU A 84 -1.28 -24.92 -6.33
C LEU A 84 -2.13 -23.70 -6.70
N LEU A 85 -1.63 -22.48 -6.44
CA LEU A 85 -2.29 -21.24 -6.84
C LEU A 85 -2.36 -21.09 -8.37
N GLY A 86 -1.28 -21.42 -9.09
CA GLY A 86 -1.24 -21.45 -10.55
C GLY A 86 -2.13 -22.52 -11.21
N ILE A 87 -2.58 -23.53 -10.46
CA ILE A 87 -3.63 -24.47 -10.90
C ILE A 87 -5.01 -23.87 -10.62
N ILE A 88 -5.22 -23.24 -9.46
CA ILE A 88 -6.53 -22.69 -9.06
C ILE A 88 -6.91 -21.47 -9.92
N SER A 89 -5.95 -20.66 -10.39
CA SER A 89 -6.19 -19.53 -11.30
C SER A 89 -6.60 -19.92 -12.74
N LEU A 90 -6.59 -21.22 -13.06
CA LEU A 90 -7.11 -21.78 -14.31
C LEU A 90 -8.59 -22.25 -14.19
N LEU A 91 -9.14 -22.27 -12.98
CA LEU A 91 -10.52 -22.72 -12.70
C LEU A 91 -11.53 -21.56 -12.86
N ASP A 92 -12.79 -21.90 -13.14
CA ASP A 92 -13.87 -20.91 -13.07
C ASP A 92 -14.28 -20.62 -11.61
N ALA A 93 -14.99 -19.52 -11.38
CA ALA A 93 -15.38 -19.11 -10.03
C ALA A 93 -16.29 -20.13 -9.31
N LYS A 94 -16.97 -21.02 -10.04
CA LYS A 94 -17.83 -22.06 -9.46
C LYS A 94 -16.97 -23.24 -8.99
N ASP A 95 -15.99 -23.67 -9.76
CA ASP A 95 -15.08 -24.76 -9.39
C ASP A 95 -14.10 -24.32 -8.28
N VAL A 96 -13.67 -23.04 -8.26
CA VAL A 96 -12.95 -22.45 -7.11
C VAL A 96 -13.80 -22.51 -5.83
N LEU A 97 -15.11 -22.25 -5.90
CA LEU A 97 -16.00 -22.37 -4.74
C LEU A 97 -16.18 -23.83 -4.28
N PHE A 98 -16.32 -24.77 -5.21
CA PHE A 98 -16.43 -26.19 -4.86
C PHE A 98 -15.14 -26.71 -4.22
N LEU A 99 -13.97 -26.44 -4.81
CA LEU A 99 -12.67 -26.83 -4.27
C LEU A 99 -12.42 -26.19 -2.88
N GLY A 100 -12.73 -24.90 -2.75
CA GLY A 100 -12.65 -24.17 -1.48
C GLY A 100 -13.60 -24.68 -0.39
N SER A 101 -14.63 -25.45 -0.73
CA SER A 101 -15.54 -26.06 0.25
C SER A 101 -14.99 -27.35 0.88
N CYS A 102 -13.98 -27.98 0.27
CA CYS A 102 -13.51 -29.31 0.67
C CYS A 102 -12.69 -29.33 1.97
N SER A 103 -11.97 -28.25 2.32
CA SER A 103 -11.21 -28.16 3.58
C SER A 103 -10.81 -26.73 3.95
N LYS A 104 -10.44 -26.50 5.23
CA LYS A 104 -9.85 -25.22 5.67
C LYS A 104 -8.61 -24.82 4.86
N ALA A 105 -7.75 -25.78 4.49
CA ALA A 105 -6.55 -25.46 3.72
C ALA A 105 -6.91 -25.05 2.29
N LEU A 106 -7.75 -25.84 1.60
CA LEU A 106 -8.20 -25.52 0.24
C LEU A 106 -9.00 -24.22 0.19
N PHE A 107 -9.80 -23.92 1.22
CA PHE A 107 -10.48 -22.62 1.37
C PHE A 107 -9.49 -21.46 1.29
N ALA A 108 -8.36 -21.51 2.00
CA ALA A 108 -7.37 -20.43 2.00
C ALA A 108 -6.81 -20.14 0.60
N TYR A 109 -6.35 -21.17 -0.13
CA TYR A 109 -5.87 -20.99 -1.51
C TYR A 109 -7.01 -20.51 -2.44
N CYS A 110 -8.21 -21.05 -2.29
CA CYS A 110 -9.38 -20.65 -3.08
C CYS A 110 -10.00 -19.30 -2.66
N ALA A 111 -9.50 -18.65 -1.60
CA ALA A 111 -9.94 -17.34 -1.13
C ALA A 111 -8.93 -16.22 -1.45
N HIS A 112 -7.75 -16.55 -1.98
CA HIS A 112 -6.66 -15.62 -2.28
C HIS A 112 -7.10 -14.49 -3.22
N GLN A 113 -6.93 -13.23 -2.79
CA GLN A 113 -7.59 -12.07 -3.43
C GLN A 113 -7.24 -11.87 -4.92
N PRO A 114 -5.96 -11.89 -5.36
CA PRO A 114 -5.58 -11.95 -6.78
C PRO A 114 -6.35 -12.92 -7.69
N ILE A 115 -6.72 -14.13 -7.23
CA ILE A 115 -7.54 -15.06 -8.04
C ILE A 115 -8.93 -14.46 -8.31
N TRP A 116 -9.52 -13.83 -7.30
CA TRP A 116 -10.82 -13.17 -7.41
C TRP A 116 -10.75 -11.83 -8.14
N LYS A 117 -9.62 -11.13 -8.09
CA LYS A 117 -9.34 -9.90 -8.87
C LYS A 117 -9.29 -10.22 -10.36
N ASP A 118 -8.54 -11.24 -10.76
CA ASP A 118 -8.49 -11.74 -12.14
C ASP A 118 -9.86 -12.24 -12.63
N LEU A 119 -10.57 -13.06 -11.84
CA LEU A 119 -11.93 -13.48 -12.17
C LEU A 119 -12.88 -12.28 -12.34
N PHE A 120 -12.74 -11.23 -11.52
CA PHE A 120 -13.54 -10.01 -11.64
C PHE A 120 -13.20 -9.23 -12.92
N ILE A 121 -11.91 -9.01 -13.22
CA ILE A 121 -11.46 -8.37 -14.47
C ILE A 121 -12.06 -9.07 -15.70
N ARG A 122 -12.01 -10.41 -15.74
CA ARG A 122 -12.53 -11.23 -16.84
C ARG A 122 -14.06 -11.17 -16.98
N ALA A 123 -14.81 -10.95 -15.90
CA ALA A 123 -16.27 -10.96 -15.90
C ALA A 123 -16.92 -9.57 -16.05
N ALA A 124 -16.25 -8.51 -15.57
CA ALA A 124 -16.88 -7.21 -15.36
C ALA A 124 -16.89 -6.28 -16.59
N ASN A 125 -16.32 -6.70 -17.72
CA ASN A 125 -16.25 -5.91 -18.97
C ASN A 125 -15.71 -4.47 -18.76
N GLY A 126 -14.75 -4.31 -17.86
CA GLY A 126 -14.12 -3.01 -17.57
C GLY A 126 -14.96 -2.05 -16.71
N ARG A 127 -15.94 -2.54 -15.93
CA ARG A 127 -16.69 -1.74 -14.94
C ARG A 127 -16.48 -2.24 -13.51
N LEU A 128 -16.54 -1.34 -12.53
CA LEU A 128 -16.65 -1.67 -11.12
C LEU A 128 -17.80 -0.84 -10.53
N ASP A 129 -19.00 -1.40 -10.53
CA ASP A 129 -20.25 -0.72 -10.15
C ASP A 129 -20.55 -0.79 -8.64
N GLY A 130 -19.54 -1.01 -7.80
CA GLY A 130 -19.60 -0.99 -6.35
C GLY A 130 -18.54 -1.88 -5.68
N TRP A 131 -18.25 -1.62 -4.42
CA TRP A 131 -17.28 -2.40 -3.64
C TRP A 131 -17.90 -3.09 -2.43
N ALA A 132 -17.39 -4.28 -2.07
CA ALA A 132 -17.91 -5.08 -0.97
C ALA A 132 -16.89 -5.40 0.15
N GLY A 133 -15.67 -4.85 0.11
CA GLY A 133 -14.62 -5.06 1.11
C GLY A 133 -13.55 -6.11 0.77
N THR A 134 -13.78 -6.95 -0.24
CA THR A 134 -12.77 -7.88 -0.81
C THR A 134 -13.15 -8.25 -2.24
N TRP A 135 -12.18 -8.52 -3.11
CA TRP A 135 -12.41 -8.94 -4.51
C TRP A 135 -13.35 -10.14 -4.59
N ARG A 136 -13.12 -11.14 -3.73
CA ARG A 136 -13.99 -12.31 -3.59
C ARG A 136 -15.43 -11.95 -3.28
N LYS A 137 -15.68 -11.05 -2.34
CA LYS A 137 -17.04 -10.68 -1.92
C LYS A 137 -17.73 -9.80 -2.98
N THR A 138 -16.99 -8.92 -3.65
CA THR A 138 -17.50 -8.08 -4.74
C THR A 138 -17.91 -8.96 -5.94
N TYR A 139 -17.05 -9.89 -6.37
CA TYR A 139 -17.38 -10.88 -7.42
C TYR A 139 -18.64 -11.68 -7.09
N LEU A 140 -18.75 -12.20 -5.86
CA LEU A 140 -19.88 -13.05 -5.44
C LEU A 140 -21.22 -12.30 -5.36
N GLN A 141 -21.19 -10.97 -5.27
CA GLN A 141 -22.38 -10.13 -5.32
C GLN A 141 -22.78 -9.82 -6.76
N GLU A 142 -21.83 -9.40 -7.59
CA GLU A 142 -22.12 -8.96 -8.97
C GLU A 142 -22.50 -10.13 -9.89
N PHE A 143 -21.75 -11.25 -9.84
CA PHE A 143 -21.83 -12.31 -10.86
C PHE A 143 -22.56 -13.59 -10.43
N THR A 144 -23.15 -13.64 -9.23
CA THR A 144 -23.98 -14.81 -8.83
C THR A 144 -25.48 -14.49 -8.89
N PRO A 145 -26.35 -15.41 -9.37
CA PRO A 145 -27.80 -15.19 -9.38
C PRO A 145 -28.42 -14.88 -8.01
N THR A 146 -27.71 -15.25 -6.94
CA THR A 146 -28.09 -14.99 -5.54
C THR A 146 -27.59 -13.65 -4.98
N GLY A 147 -26.76 -12.91 -5.71
CA GLY A 147 -26.24 -11.60 -5.33
C GLY A 147 -26.98 -10.42 -5.97
N SER A 148 -27.84 -10.68 -6.96
CA SER A 148 -28.56 -9.68 -7.75
C SER A 148 -29.21 -8.58 -6.91
N PRO A 149 -29.09 -7.30 -7.29
CA PRO A 149 -29.63 -6.19 -6.50
C PRO A 149 -31.15 -6.32 -6.32
N LYS A 150 -31.61 -6.21 -5.08
CA LYS A 150 -33.03 -6.01 -4.81
C LYS A 150 -33.45 -4.69 -5.47
N ARG A 151 -34.68 -4.62 -5.99
CA ARG A 151 -35.23 -3.50 -6.79
C ARG A 151 -35.40 -2.15 -6.05
N SER A 152 -34.64 -1.91 -4.98
CA SER A 152 -34.77 -0.77 -4.06
C SER A 152 -33.41 -0.17 -3.64
N GLY A 153 -32.35 -0.38 -4.44
CA GLY A 153 -31.00 0.17 -4.22
C GLY A 153 -30.18 -0.50 -3.11
N ASP A 154 -30.82 -1.08 -2.10
CA ASP A 154 -30.18 -1.75 -0.98
C ASP A 154 -29.44 -3.04 -1.41
N ARG A 155 -28.11 -2.97 -1.46
CA ARG A 155 -27.23 -4.11 -1.77
C ARG A 155 -27.26 -5.08 -0.60
N CYS A 156 -27.94 -6.22 -0.78
CA CYS A 156 -28.09 -7.24 0.26
C CYS A 156 -26.75 -7.97 0.49
N MET A 157 -25.85 -7.33 1.24
CA MET A 157 -24.48 -7.77 1.57
C MET A 157 -24.46 -9.21 2.10
N ARG A 158 -24.16 -10.16 1.22
CA ARG A 158 -24.12 -11.58 1.59
C ARG A 158 -22.96 -11.82 2.56
N PRO A 159 -23.17 -12.44 3.74
CA PRO A 159 -22.08 -12.77 4.64
C PRO A 159 -21.21 -13.87 4.02
N THR A 160 -19.98 -13.51 3.65
CA THR A 160 -18.94 -14.47 3.29
C THR A 160 -18.42 -15.15 4.56
N PRO A 161 -18.28 -16.48 4.62
CA PRO A 161 -17.79 -17.15 5.81
C PRO A 161 -16.32 -16.83 6.05
N THR A 162 -16.00 -16.21 7.18
CA THR A 162 -14.63 -16.06 7.66
C THR A 162 -14.17 -17.40 8.25
N VAL A 163 -13.37 -18.14 7.49
CA VAL A 163 -12.85 -19.44 7.92
C VAL A 163 -11.49 -19.24 8.59
N ASP A 164 -11.42 -19.48 9.90
CA ASP A 164 -10.14 -19.59 10.59
C ASP A 164 -9.28 -20.70 9.95
N CYS A 165 -8.14 -20.33 9.40
CA CYS A 165 -7.14 -21.19 8.76
C CYS A 165 -5.85 -21.28 9.60
N THR A 166 -5.91 -20.94 10.90
CA THR A 166 -4.78 -21.07 11.84
C THR A 166 -4.16 -22.46 11.76
N GLY A 167 -2.83 -22.49 11.61
CA GLY A 167 -2.06 -23.71 11.35
C GLY A 167 -1.81 -23.98 9.86
N LEU A 168 -2.27 -23.13 8.95
CA LEU A 168 -1.73 -23.07 7.59
C LEU A 168 -0.47 -22.19 7.58
N PHE A 169 0.59 -22.70 6.98
CA PHE A 169 1.88 -22.04 6.84
C PHE A 169 2.24 -21.97 5.36
N SER A 170 2.35 -20.76 4.81
CA SER A 170 2.58 -20.49 3.39
C SER A 170 3.10 -19.07 3.23
N ASP A 171 4.20 -18.90 2.49
CA ASP A 171 4.73 -17.56 2.19
C ASP A 171 3.94 -16.90 1.06
N GLU A 172 3.55 -17.65 0.02
CA GLU A 172 2.75 -17.14 -1.12
C GLU A 172 1.42 -16.53 -0.67
N LEU A 173 0.70 -17.20 0.25
CA LEU A 173 -0.56 -16.66 0.80
C LEU A 173 -0.32 -15.42 1.67
N TYR A 174 0.75 -15.43 2.48
CA TYR A 174 1.02 -14.42 3.48
C TYR A 174 1.70 -13.15 2.91
N GLN A 175 2.41 -13.27 1.80
CA GLN A 175 3.17 -12.17 1.19
C GLN A 175 2.29 -10.98 0.78
N PRO A 176 1.14 -11.15 0.09
CA PRO A 176 0.26 -10.02 -0.23
C PRO A 176 -0.21 -9.25 1.00
N TYR A 177 -0.64 -9.97 2.05
CA TYR A 177 -1.02 -9.36 3.33
C TYR A 177 0.17 -8.63 3.98
N LEU A 178 1.37 -9.22 3.97
CA LEU A 178 2.58 -8.59 4.50
C LEU A 178 2.91 -7.30 3.72
N CYS A 179 2.86 -7.33 2.39
CA CYS A 179 3.10 -6.17 1.54
C CYS A 179 2.09 -5.05 1.84
N ALA A 180 0.78 -5.34 1.78
CA ALA A 180 -0.28 -4.36 2.03
C ALA A 180 -0.27 -3.74 3.44
N ASN A 181 0.30 -4.44 4.44
CA ASN A 181 0.30 -4.01 5.85
C ASN A 181 1.69 -3.61 6.39
N THR A 182 2.71 -3.50 5.54
CA THR A 182 4.06 -3.06 5.97
C THR A 182 4.16 -1.54 6.04
N ASP A 183 4.45 -1.02 7.24
CA ASP A 183 4.74 0.39 7.50
C ASP A 183 6.07 0.80 6.87
N LEU A 184 6.02 1.32 5.63
CA LEU A 184 7.17 1.73 4.83
C LEU A 184 7.96 2.89 5.45
N GLU A 185 7.33 3.78 6.23
CA GLU A 185 8.01 4.91 6.86
C GLU A 185 9.16 4.44 7.77
N ARG A 186 8.96 3.33 8.49
CA ARG A 186 9.99 2.76 9.38
C ARG A 186 11.24 2.27 8.64
N TYR A 187 11.09 1.84 7.38
CA TYR A 187 12.18 1.30 6.58
C TYR A 187 12.91 2.38 5.78
N PHE A 188 12.17 3.28 5.13
CA PHE A 188 12.75 4.32 4.26
C PHE A 188 13.06 5.63 4.99
N TYR A 189 12.29 5.98 6.04
CA TYR A 189 12.41 7.23 6.80
C TYR A 189 12.60 7.01 8.31
N PRO A 190 13.57 6.18 8.76
CA PRO A 190 13.76 5.89 10.17
C PRO A 190 14.08 7.18 10.96
N ARG A 191 13.26 7.49 11.97
CA ARG A 191 13.24 8.76 12.77
C ARG A 191 14.59 9.29 13.28
N ASN A 192 15.64 8.47 13.33
CA ASN A 192 16.97 8.83 13.82
C ASN A 192 17.99 9.13 12.69
N SER A 193 17.62 8.94 11.42
CA SER A 193 18.48 9.28 10.28
C SER A 193 18.29 10.75 9.88
N ARG A 194 19.29 11.58 10.15
CA ARG A 194 19.38 12.96 9.62
C ARG A 194 19.68 13.00 8.11
N ASP A 195 19.95 11.84 7.51
CA ASP A 195 20.44 11.65 6.15
C ASP A 195 19.42 10.95 5.22
N ALA A 196 18.15 10.87 5.60
CA ALA A 196 17.12 10.37 4.70
C ALA A 196 16.97 11.27 3.44
N THR A 197 17.19 12.57 3.58
CA THR A 197 17.13 13.57 2.50
C THR A 197 18.42 13.70 1.68
N SER A 198 19.57 13.24 2.18
CA SER A 198 20.88 13.34 1.49
C SER A 198 21.17 12.16 0.53
N ARG A 199 20.28 11.16 0.46
CA ARG A 199 20.42 10.00 -0.44
C ARG A 199 20.07 10.26 -1.90
N LEU A 200 19.34 11.34 -2.19
CA LEU A 200 18.98 11.74 -3.54
C LEU A 200 19.69 13.06 -3.88
N ASN A 201 20.87 12.94 -4.48
CA ASN A 201 21.63 14.05 -5.08
C ASN A 201 20.95 14.56 -6.37
N MET A 202 19.65 14.83 -6.31
CA MET A 202 18.85 15.38 -7.39
C MET A 202 18.73 16.90 -7.20
N VAL A 203 19.03 17.64 -8.27
CA VAL A 203 19.01 19.10 -8.30
C VAL A 203 17.61 19.61 -7.90
N ARG A 204 17.58 20.71 -7.13
CA ARG A 204 16.35 21.39 -6.72
C ARG A 204 16.39 22.83 -7.20
N ILE A 205 15.30 23.26 -7.83
CA ILE A 205 15.17 24.58 -8.48
C ILE A 205 13.86 25.22 -8.00
N GLU A 206 13.94 26.41 -7.39
CA GLU A 206 12.75 27.18 -7.03
C GLU A 206 12.02 27.65 -8.29
N ALA A 207 10.69 27.52 -8.30
CA ALA A 207 9.86 27.88 -9.45
C ALA A 207 10.03 29.35 -9.90
N GLU A 208 10.25 30.27 -8.96
CA GLU A 208 10.54 31.69 -9.23
C GLU A 208 11.86 31.90 -9.99
N SER A 209 12.84 31.01 -9.81
CA SER A 209 14.14 31.08 -10.48
C SER A 209 14.11 30.46 -11.89
N MET A 210 13.03 29.80 -12.29
CA MET A 210 12.95 29.07 -13.54
C MET A 210 12.42 29.93 -14.68
N ALA A 211 13.29 30.84 -15.15
CA ALA A 211 13.14 31.43 -16.47
C ALA A 211 13.15 30.34 -17.57
N ASN A 212 12.57 30.65 -18.73
CA ASN A 212 12.27 29.69 -19.80
C ASN A 212 13.50 28.90 -20.35
N GLU A 213 14.74 29.33 -20.07
CA GLU A 213 15.97 28.65 -20.54
C GLU A 213 16.22 27.27 -19.89
N PHE A 214 15.69 27.01 -18.68
CA PHE A 214 16.14 25.86 -17.89
C PHE A 214 15.64 24.50 -18.41
N ALA A 215 14.44 24.44 -19.00
CA ALA A 215 13.91 23.21 -19.59
C ALA A 215 14.67 22.78 -20.87
N SER A 216 15.32 23.73 -21.55
CA SER A 216 16.09 23.48 -22.77
C SER A 216 17.55 23.06 -22.51
N SER A 217 18.00 23.05 -21.26
CA SER A 217 19.44 22.97 -20.91
C SER A 217 19.84 21.86 -19.94
N SER A 218 18.90 21.11 -19.35
CA SER A 218 19.20 19.91 -18.54
C SER A 218 18.61 18.64 -19.15
N SER A 219 19.46 17.63 -19.37
CA SER A 219 19.04 16.24 -19.61
C SER A 219 18.97 15.40 -18.33
N GLU A 220 19.30 15.97 -17.17
CA GLU A 220 19.29 15.29 -15.87
C GLU A 220 17.98 15.61 -15.11
N PRO A 221 17.37 14.64 -14.40
CA PRO A 221 16.19 14.87 -13.57
C PRO A 221 16.42 15.89 -12.45
N PHE A 222 15.42 16.73 -12.20
CA PHE A 222 15.42 17.73 -11.13
C PHE A 222 14.03 17.85 -10.47
N ILE A 223 13.99 18.35 -9.24
CA ILE A 223 12.75 18.70 -8.54
C ILE A 223 12.54 20.21 -8.62
N VAL A 224 11.33 20.60 -9.04
CA VAL A 224 10.87 21.99 -8.94
C VAL A 224 10.25 22.22 -7.57
N THR A 225 10.84 23.09 -6.76
CA THR A 225 10.28 23.48 -5.46
C THR A 225 9.27 24.62 -5.60
N ASN A 226 8.26 24.61 -4.72
CA ASN A 226 7.16 25.58 -4.63
C ASN A 226 6.28 25.82 -5.89
N ALA A 227 6.45 25.06 -6.97
CA ALA A 227 5.73 25.20 -8.25
C ALA A 227 4.20 25.43 -8.12
N LEU A 228 3.51 24.59 -7.33
CA LEU A 228 2.05 24.65 -7.18
C LEU A 228 1.57 25.98 -6.57
N LYS A 229 2.37 26.56 -5.66
CA LYS A 229 2.10 27.86 -5.02
C LYS A 229 2.42 29.02 -5.96
N HIS A 230 3.57 28.95 -6.64
CA HIS A 230 4.00 29.96 -7.61
C HIS A 230 3.01 30.11 -8.77
N LEU A 231 2.49 28.98 -9.27
CA LEU A 231 1.45 28.94 -10.32
C LEU A 231 0.02 29.14 -9.76
N GLY A 232 -0.14 29.32 -8.45
CA GLY A 232 -1.42 29.62 -7.79
C GLY A 232 -2.53 28.57 -7.97
N TRP A 233 -2.18 27.30 -8.21
CA TRP A 233 -3.15 26.26 -8.59
C TRP A 233 -4.30 26.12 -7.58
N PRO A 234 -5.57 26.38 -7.94
CA PRO A 234 -6.71 26.21 -7.04
C PRO A 234 -6.81 24.82 -6.40
N ALA A 235 -6.35 23.76 -7.10
CA ALA A 235 -6.23 22.40 -6.59
C ALA A 235 -5.51 22.30 -5.22
N PHE A 236 -4.48 23.12 -5.04
CA PHE A 236 -3.60 23.12 -3.87
C PHE A 236 -3.74 24.37 -3.00
N CYS A 237 -3.98 25.53 -3.61
CA CYS A 237 -4.00 26.84 -2.93
C CYS A 237 -5.38 27.25 -2.41
N SER A 238 -6.48 26.75 -2.98
CA SER A 238 -7.82 27.01 -2.46
C SER A 238 -8.16 26.01 -1.36
N VAL A 239 -8.67 26.51 -0.22
CA VAL A 239 -9.07 25.71 0.93
C VAL A 239 -10.55 25.89 1.27
N ASP A 240 -11.14 24.89 1.91
CA ASP A 240 -12.50 24.93 2.45
C ASP A 240 -12.59 25.62 3.82
N SER A 241 -13.78 25.59 4.44
CA SER A 241 -14.02 26.15 5.77
C SER A 241 -13.38 25.37 6.92
N GLN A 242 -12.78 24.21 6.66
CA GLN A 242 -12.01 23.40 7.60
C GLN A 242 -10.49 23.54 7.37
N GLY A 243 -10.07 24.25 6.32
CA GLY A 243 -8.67 24.41 5.92
C GLY A 243 -8.11 23.26 5.08
N LYS A 244 -8.94 22.33 4.59
CA LYS A 244 -8.51 21.28 3.65
C LYS A 244 -8.37 21.85 2.23
N PRO A 245 -7.42 21.38 1.41
CA PRO A 245 -7.35 21.73 -0.02
C PRO A 245 -8.63 21.40 -0.80
N SER A 246 -8.82 22.08 -1.93
CA SER A 246 -9.95 21.84 -2.83
C SER A 246 -9.94 20.43 -3.47
N TRP A 247 -8.75 19.84 -3.65
CA TRP A 247 -8.54 18.44 -4.08
C TRP A 247 -8.30 17.48 -2.90
N ASP A 248 -8.88 17.76 -1.72
CA ASP A 248 -9.03 16.77 -0.66
C ASP A 248 -10.11 15.72 -1.02
N ALA A 249 -9.92 14.47 -0.59
CA ALA A 249 -10.84 13.36 -0.84
C ALA A 249 -12.32 13.67 -0.51
N SER A 250 -12.57 14.29 0.64
CA SER A 250 -13.93 14.68 1.06
C SER A 250 -14.54 15.74 0.13
N ASN A 251 -13.72 16.68 -0.34
CA ASN A 251 -14.13 17.78 -1.21
C ASN A 251 -14.34 17.35 -2.67
N LEU A 252 -13.60 16.33 -3.12
CA LEU A 252 -13.82 15.70 -4.43
C LEU A 252 -15.06 14.80 -4.40
N LEU A 253 -15.26 13.99 -3.35
CA LEU A 253 -16.48 13.18 -3.18
C LEU A 253 -17.75 14.03 -3.15
N GLN A 254 -17.75 15.18 -2.47
CA GLN A 254 -18.90 16.08 -2.43
C GLN A 254 -19.33 16.60 -3.81
N LYS A 255 -18.40 16.71 -4.76
CA LYS A 255 -18.64 17.27 -6.11
C LYS A 255 -18.85 16.20 -7.19
N TYR A 256 -18.18 15.05 -7.04
CA TYR A 256 -17.96 14.09 -8.12
C TYR A 256 -18.25 12.63 -7.71
N SER A 257 -18.94 12.40 -6.59
CA SER A 257 -19.35 11.08 -6.06
C SER A 257 -19.75 10.06 -7.13
N ASP A 258 -20.61 10.47 -8.06
CA ASP A 258 -21.25 9.63 -9.07
C ASP A 258 -20.58 9.73 -10.46
N VAL A 259 -19.51 10.53 -10.59
CA VAL A 259 -18.74 10.65 -11.84
C VAL A 259 -17.89 9.40 -12.04
N LEU A 260 -17.93 8.83 -13.25
CA LEU A 260 -17.17 7.63 -13.61
C LEU A 260 -15.70 7.96 -13.92
N PHE A 261 -14.78 7.55 -13.06
CA PHE A 261 -13.34 7.63 -13.25
C PHE A 261 -12.73 6.29 -13.68
N ARG A 262 -11.67 6.34 -14.48
CA ARG A 262 -10.83 5.20 -14.82
C ARG A 262 -9.89 4.87 -13.65
N ALA A 263 -10.01 3.66 -13.11
CA ALA A 263 -9.08 3.05 -12.16
C ALA A 263 -8.52 1.75 -12.77
N GLU A 264 -7.28 1.82 -13.25
CA GLU A 264 -6.62 0.79 -14.08
C GLU A 264 -7.52 0.21 -15.19
N ALA A 265 -8.05 -1.01 -15.01
CA ALA A 265 -8.90 -1.70 -15.97
C ALA A 265 -10.38 -1.26 -15.92
N PHE A 266 -10.80 -0.53 -14.89
CA PHE A 266 -12.21 -0.29 -14.58
C PHE A 266 -12.65 1.16 -14.76
N ASP A 267 -13.84 1.39 -15.29
CA ASP A 267 -14.62 2.61 -15.04
C ASP A 267 -15.47 2.39 -13.77
N CYS A 268 -15.40 3.31 -12.82
CA CYS A 268 -16.12 3.23 -11.54
C CYS A 268 -16.49 4.61 -11.01
N THR A 269 -17.52 4.73 -10.17
CA THR A 269 -17.85 6.01 -9.53
C THR A 269 -16.77 6.42 -8.52
N LEU A 270 -16.52 7.71 -8.32
CA LEU A 270 -15.54 8.17 -7.32
C LEU A 270 -15.86 7.63 -5.92
N GLN A 271 -17.15 7.55 -5.56
CA GLN A 271 -17.58 6.91 -4.32
C GLN A 271 -17.11 5.45 -4.24
N THR A 272 -17.31 4.66 -5.31
CA THR A 272 -16.86 3.26 -5.36
C THR A 272 -15.34 3.14 -5.26
N TYR A 273 -14.59 4.08 -5.85
CA TYR A 273 -13.13 4.10 -5.76
C TYR A 273 -12.64 4.38 -4.32
N CYS A 274 -13.25 5.34 -3.63
CA CYS A 274 -12.95 5.61 -2.22
C CYS A 274 -13.40 4.46 -1.31
N ASP A 275 -14.60 3.89 -1.52
CA ASP A 275 -15.08 2.69 -0.80
C ASP A 275 -14.10 1.53 -0.93
N TYR A 276 -13.59 1.30 -2.15
CA TYR A 276 -12.54 0.32 -2.43
C TYR A 276 -11.28 0.60 -1.61
N ALA A 277 -10.72 1.81 -1.75
CA ALA A 277 -9.41 2.10 -1.19
C ALA A 277 -9.39 2.23 0.34
N GLU A 278 -10.48 2.68 0.97
CA GLU A 278 -10.63 2.67 2.43
C GLU A 278 -10.81 1.24 3.00
N SER A 279 -11.13 0.24 2.17
CA SER A 279 -11.49 -1.11 2.63
C SER A 279 -10.91 -2.26 1.79
N CYS A 280 -9.63 -2.17 1.39
CA CYS A 280 -8.92 -3.26 0.72
C CYS A 280 -7.53 -3.62 1.34
N PRO A 281 -7.45 -3.96 2.64
CA PRO A 281 -6.18 -4.22 3.36
C PRO A 281 -5.48 -5.56 3.03
N GLU A 282 -5.95 -6.30 2.03
CA GLU A 282 -5.37 -7.58 1.56
C GLU A 282 -4.90 -7.52 0.09
N ASP A 283 -4.92 -6.35 -0.56
CA ASP A 283 -4.48 -6.16 -1.96
C ASP A 283 -3.11 -5.46 -1.97
N ASP A 284 -2.09 -6.16 -2.46
CA ASP A 284 -0.69 -5.72 -2.52
C ASP A 284 -0.34 -4.89 -3.76
N ALA A 285 -1.24 -4.90 -4.76
CA ALA A 285 -1.19 -4.04 -5.93
C ALA A 285 -2.53 -3.31 -6.10
N PRO A 286 -2.89 -2.39 -5.18
CA PRO A 286 -4.21 -1.76 -5.15
C PRO A 286 -4.47 -0.87 -6.37
N LEU A 287 -5.73 -0.76 -6.80
CA LEU A 287 -6.10 0.02 -8.00
C LEU A 287 -5.66 1.49 -7.88
N TYR A 288 -4.91 1.96 -8.87
CA TYR A 288 -4.66 3.38 -9.07
C TYR A 288 -5.77 4.03 -9.92
N LEU A 289 -6.36 5.13 -9.42
CA LEU A 289 -7.17 6.00 -10.27
C LEU A 289 -6.20 6.71 -11.23
N PHE A 290 -6.41 6.51 -12.52
CA PHE A 290 -5.50 6.92 -13.59
C PHE A 290 -6.33 7.31 -14.83
N ASP A 291 -6.93 8.49 -14.77
CA ASP A 291 -7.94 8.92 -15.76
C ASP A 291 -7.44 10.05 -16.65
N SER A 292 -7.31 9.77 -17.95
CA SER A 292 -6.89 10.77 -18.94
C SER A 292 -7.96 11.79 -19.31
N ARG A 293 -9.23 11.45 -19.07
CA ARG A 293 -10.41 12.20 -19.53
C ARG A 293 -11.21 12.83 -18.40
N PHE A 294 -10.55 13.06 -17.27
CA PHE A 294 -11.18 13.65 -16.08
C PHE A 294 -11.69 15.09 -16.32
N VAL A 295 -11.03 15.86 -17.19
CA VAL A 295 -11.41 17.25 -17.50
C VAL A 295 -12.64 17.32 -18.41
N GLU A 296 -12.84 16.33 -19.25
CA GLU A 296 -14.03 16.16 -20.10
C GLU A 296 -15.26 15.75 -19.28
N LYS A 297 -15.05 15.27 -18.04
CA LYS A 297 -16.06 14.78 -17.10
C LYS A 297 -16.35 15.74 -15.93
N THR A 298 -15.49 16.73 -15.69
CA THR A 298 -15.50 17.59 -14.47
C THR A 298 -15.08 19.03 -14.80
N VAL A 299 -15.07 19.92 -13.81
CA VAL A 299 -14.48 21.27 -13.95
C VAL A 299 -13.01 21.35 -13.48
N MET A 300 -12.38 20.21 -13.13
CA MET A 300 -11.03 20.17 -12.56
C MET A 300 -9.92 20.70 -13.49
N GLY A 301 -10.20 20.84 -14.78
CA GLY A 301 -9.29 21.49 -15.73
C GLY A 301 -9.07 22.99 -15.51
N ALA A 302 -9.86 23.63 -14.62
CA ALA A 302 -9.63 25.01 -14.18
C ALA A 302 -8.81 25.10 -12.87
N ASP A 303 -8.57 23.96 -12.19
CA ASP A 303 -7.90 23.94 -10.88
C ASP A 303 -6.37 23.86 -10.97
N TYR A 304 -5.81 23.75 -12.19
CA TYR A 304 -4.37 23.69 -12.45
C TYR A 304 -4.01 24.31 -13.81
N THR A 305 -2.76 24.77 -13.94
CA THR A 305 -2.21 25.33 -15.19
C THR A 305 -0.82 24.73 -15.44
N PRO A 306 -0.52 24.17 -16.63
CA PRO A 306 0.84 23.72 -16.97
C PRO A 306 1.90 24.82 -16.72
N PRO A 307 3.06 24.50 -16.15
CA PRO A 307 4.15 25.47 -15.99
C PRO A 307 4.58 26.06 -17.35
N SER A 308 5.04 27.31 -17.36
CA SER A 308 5.47 28.01 -18.60
C SER A 308 6.56 27.26 -19.37
N PHE A 309 7.47 26.60 -18.67
CA PHE A 309 8.54 25.79 -19.25
C PHE A 309 8.06 24.44 -19.84
N LEU A 310 6.77 24.10 -19.71
CA LEU A 310 6.09 22.99 -20.38
C LEU A 310 4.97 23.48 -21.32
N SER A 311 5.01 24.74 -21.76
CA SER A 311 3.97 25.32 -22.63
C SER A 311 4.11 24.97 -24.12
N GLU A 312 5.25 24.45 -24.57
CA GLU A 312 5.45 23.99 -25.97
C GLU A 312 4.83 22.60 -26.21
N ASP A 313 3.52 22.61 -26.46
CA ASP A 313 2.71 21.43 -26.68
C ASP A 313 2.65 21.02 -28.16
N LEU A 314 3.75 20.44 -28.67
CA LEU A 314 3.84 20.03 -30.08
C LEU A 314 2.77 19.00 -30.49
N PHE A 315 2.24 18.21 -29.55
CA PHE A 315 1.17 17.25 -29.81
C PHE A 315 -0.20 17.92 -30.04
N GLN A 316 -0.38 19.19 -29.67
CA GLN A 316 -1.57 19.97 -30.03
C GLN A 316 -1.78 20.04 -31.55
N LEU A 317 -0.70 20.02 -32.34
CA LEU A 317 -0.75 20.05 -33.81
C LEU A 317 -1.40 18.80 -34.44
N MET A 318 -1.59 17.72 -33.68
CA MET A 318 -2.25 16.50 -34.16
C MET A 318 -3.79 16.57 -34.14
N GLY A 319 -4.38 17.59 -33.51
CA GLY A 319 -5.84 17.73 -33.37
C GLY A 319 -6.47 16.47 -32.75
N ASP A 320 -7.54 15.96 -33.36
CA ASP A 320 -8.28 14.77 -32.90
C ASP A 320 -7.45 13.47 -32.87
N LYS A 321 -6.25 13.46 -33.46
CA LYS A 321 -5.32 12.31 -33.44
C LYS A 321 -4.29 12.38 -32.30
N ARG A 322 -4.35 13.44 -31.48
CA ARG A 322 -3.48 13.64 -30.33
C ARG A 322 -3.62 12.48 -29.31
N PRO A 323 -2.53 11.87 -28.84
CA PRO A 323 -2.57 10.94 -27.73
C PRO A 323 -3.07 11.58 -26.43
N ASP A 324 -3.61 10.77 -25.52
CA ASP A 324 -3.86 11.19 -24.14
C ASP A 324 -2.56 11.78 -23.53
N TYR A 325 -2.67 12.90 -22.81
CA TYR A 325 -1.53 13.79 -22.50
C TYR A 325 -1.56 14.38 -21.08
N ARG A 326 -2.63 14.12 -20.35
CA ARG A 326 -2.89 14.53 -18.97
C ARG A 326 -3.57 13.36 -18.28
N TRP A 327 -3.31 13.16 -17.00
CA TRP A 327 -3.96 12.14 -16.20
C TRP A 327 -4.24 12.68 -14.80
N LEU A 328 -5.45 12.46 -14.30
CA LEU A 328 -5.71 12.54 -12.86
C LEU A 328 -5.19 11.23 -12.26
N VAL A 329 -4.18 11.34 -11.40
CA VAL A 329 -3.57 10.21 -10.71
C VAL A 329 -3.90 10.30 -9.23
N SER A 330 -4.48 9.26 -8.65
CA SER A 330 -4.73 9.16 -7.22
C SER A 330 -4.45 7.75 -6.70
N CYS A 331 -3.88 7.70 -5.50
CA CYS A 331 -3.75 6.51 -4.67
C CYS A 331 -4.16 6.89 -3.24
N PHE A 332 -4.87 5.98 -2.58
CA PHE A 332 -5.35 6.13 -1.20
C PHE A 332 -4.67 5.15 -0.22
N ALA A 333 -3.88 4.20 -0.72
CA ALA A 333 -3.08 3.33 0.13
C ALA A 333 -1.93 4.12 0.77
N SER A 334 -1.54 3.79 2.00
CA SER A 334 -0.31 4.27 2.64
C SER A 334 0.97 3.66 2.04
N LEU A 335 0.88 3.11 0.83
CA LEU A 335 1.96 2.51 0.06
C LEU A 335 1.93 3.04 -1.38
N SER A 336 2.88 3.93 -1.68
CA SER A 336 3.43 4.04 -3.02
C SER A 336 4.45 2.91 -3.21
N THR A 337 3.98 1.71 -3.54
CA THR A 337 4.83 0.63 -4.05
C THR A 337 5.49 1.09 -5.35
N CYS A 338 6.82 1.09 -5.41
CA CYS A 338 7.52 1.51 -6.62
C CYS A 338 7.30 0.49 -7.75
N HIS A 339 6.87 0.97 -8.91
CA HIS A 339 6.87 0.23 -10.16
C HIS A 339 7.63 1.06 -11.20
N ASP A 340 8.81 0.60 -11.57
CA ASP A 340 9.47 1.00 -12.81
C ASP A 340 8.83 0.16 -13.95
N HIS A 341 8.51 0.81 -15.08
CA HIS A 341 7.90 0.21 -16.27
C HIS A 341 8.85 0.27 -17.48
#